data_AF-A0A1X2FJA1-F1
#
_entry.id   AF-A0A1X2FJA1-F1
#
_cell.length_a   1.000
_cell.length_b   1.000
_cell.length_c   1.000
_cell.angle_alpha   90.00
_cell.angle_beta   90.00
_cell.angle_gamma   90.00
#
_symmetry.space_group_name_H-M   'P 1'
#
loop_
_entity.id
_entity.type
_entity.pdbx_description
1 polymer ?
#
loop_
_entity_poly.entity_id
_entity_poly.type
_entity_poly.pdbx_seq_one_letter_code
_entity_poly.pdbx_strand_id
1 'polypeptide(L)'
;MANATPRRNYKKWILIAVAAFAAFLIIGNIANAVLSTDEEPHQTASPDPTTTSVPTTTAPAPATTAPQPAAPPAEAPGPNRPAGYISEDTWTDGPWPFTVSDGTLMCAPYGVGGNQQSVTFVTNRTMYAINGTAKSTRQFEAIEAIWKDNPEIPGTKLDIGPVLEMGLSLCN
;
A
#
# COMPACT_ATOMS: atom_id res chain seq x y z
N MET A 1 -11.40 -56.41 -9.12
CA MET A 1 -12.63 -55.84 -8.54
C MET A 1 -12.64 -54.35 -8.88
N ALA A 2 -13.67 -53.84 -9.55
CA ALA A 2 -13.72 -52.45 -10.01
C ALA A 2 -14.84 -51.69 -9.28
N ASN A 3 -14.50 -50.56 -8.63
CA ASN A 3 -15.48 -49.70 -7.95
C ASN A 3 -15.90 -48.56 -8.88
N ALA A 4 -17.20 -48.50 -9.19
CA ALA A 4 -17.79 -47.48 -10.05
C ALA A 4 -18.14 -46.20 -9.26
N THR A 5 -17.90 -45.02 -9.87
CA THR A 5 -18.20 -43.71 -9.26
C THR A 5 -19.56 -43.16 -9.74
N PRO A 6 -20.46 -42.68 -8.86
CA PRO A 6 -21.81 -42.26 -9.26
C PRO A 6 -21.88 -40.83 -9.84
N ARG A 7 -21.67 -40.68 -11.16
CA ARG A 7 -21.73 -39.38 -11.89
C ARG A 7 -23.14 -38.81 -12.16
N ARG A 8 -24.21 -39.23 -11.47
CA ARG A 8 -25.60 -39.05 -11.97
C ARG A 8 -26.34 -37.76 -11.56
N ASN A 9 -25.98 -37.11 -10.44
CA ASN A 9 -26.89 -36.12 -9.81
C ASN A 9 -26.46 -34.63 -9.84
N TYR A 10 -25.26 -34.28 -10.30
CA TYR A 10 -24.76 -32.90 -10.28
C TYR A 10 -25.62 -31.90 -11.09
N LYS A 11 -26.12 -32.31 -12.26
CA LYS A 11 -26.89 -31.44 -13.17
C LYS A 11 -28.23 -30.94 -12.60
N LYS A 12 -28.84 -31.66 -11.65
CA LYS A 12 -30.12 -31.26 -11.03
C LYS A 12 -29.96 -30.11 -10.03
N TRP A 13 -28.83 -30.06 -9.32
CA TRP A 13 -28.55 -29.02 -8.32
C TRP A 13 -28.23 -27.66 -8.95
N ILE A 14 -27.55 -27.64 -10.10
CA ILE A 14 -27.23 -26.40 -10.83
C ILE A 14 -28.50 -25.65 -11.25
N LEU A 15 -29.51 -26.36 -11.79
CA LEU A 15 -30.73 -25.72 -12.28
C LEU A 15 -31.57 -25.06 -11.18
N ILE A 16 -31.52 -25.60 -9.95
CA ILE A 16 -32.22 -25.01 -8.80
C ILE A 16 -31.54 -23.71 -8.34
N ALA A 17 -30.21 -23.65 -8.37
CA ALA A 17 -29.45 -22.46 -7.96
C ALA A 17 -29.64 -21.27 -8.92
N VAL A 18 -29.71 -21.51 -10.23
CA VAL A 18 -29.86 -20.45 -11.24
C VAL A 18 -31.24 -19.76 -11.16
N ALA A 19 -32.29 -20.50 -10.84
CA ALA A 19 -33.66 -19.96 -10.77
C ALA A 19 -33.85 -18.95 -9.61
N ALA A 20 -33.08 -19.05 -8.53
CA ALA A 20 -33.21 -18.18 -7.36
C ALA A 20 -32.56 -16.79 -7.57
N PHE A 21 -31.54 -16.68 -8.43
CA PHE A 21 -30.76 -15.43 -8.59
C PHE A 21 -31.40 -14.43 -9.55
N ALA A 22 -32.28 -14.88 -10.45
CA ALA A 22 -32.92 -14.03 -11.47
C ALA A 22 -34.02 -13.10 -10.92
N ALA A 23 -34.48 -13.29 -9.68
CA ALA A 23 -35.60 -12.53 -9.10
C ALA A 23 -35.18 -11.25 -8.33
N PHE A 24 -33.89 -11.04 -8.06
CA PHE A 24 -33.42 -9.98 -7.15
C PHE A 24 -32.80 -8.73 -7.84
N LEU A 25 -32.80 -8.68 -9.18
CA LEU A 25 -32.21 -7.57 -9.97
C LEU A 25 -33.26 -6.62 -10.59
N ILE A 26 -34.43 -6.48 -9.99
CA ILE A 26 -35.53 -5.62 -10.50
C ILE A 26 -35.98 -4.53 -9.52
N ILE A 27 -35.56 -4.56 -8.25
CA ILE A 27 -35.96 -3.58 -7.23
C ILE A 27 -34.71 -2.95 -6.60
N GLY A 28 -34.49 -1.66 -6.86
CA GLY A 28 -33.34 -0.94 -6.28
C GLY A 28 -32.84 0.31 -7.03
N ASN A 29 -33.61 0.84 -8.00
CA ASN A 29 -33.26 2.10 -8.67
C ASN A 29 -34.37 3.12 -8.44
N ILE A 30 -34.25 3.90 -7.36
CA ILE A 30 -35.11 5.04 -7.06
C ILE A 30 -34.28 6.18 -6.51
N ALA A 31 -34.37 7.29 -7.24
CA ALA A 31 -33.86 8.64 -7.02
C ALA A 31 -33.39 9.02 -5.60
N ASN A 32 -32.28 9.75 -5.56
CA ASN A 32 -32.20 10.89 -4.67
C ASN A 32 -31.64 12.10 -5.42
N ALA A 33 -32.55 12.99 -5.84
CA ALA A 33 -32.24 14.26 -6.48
C ALA A 33 -32.86 15.39 -5.65
N VAL A 34 -32.00 16.13 -4.94
CA VAL A 34 -32.29 17.39 -4.24
C VAL A 34 -31.07 18.27 -4.55
N LEU A 35 -31.12 19.12 -5.57
CA LEU A 35 -31.65 20.49 -5.61
C LEU A 35 -30.89 21.49 -4.70
N SER A 36 -30.52 22.61 -5.32
CA SER A 36 -29.49 23.58 -4.92
C SER A 36 -29.80 24.46 -3.72
N THR A 37 -28.74 25.05 -3.14
CA THR A 37 -28.71 26.48 -2.75
C THR A 37 -27.29 27.03 -2.92
N ASP A 38 -27.14 28.02 -3.80
CA ASP A 38 -26.10 29.06 -3.70
C ASP A 38 -26.50 30.04 -2.57
N GLU A 39 -25.51 30.68 -1.93
CA GLU A 39 -25.34 32.15 -1.87
C GLU A 39 -24.13 32.50 -0.94
N GLU A 40 -23.59 33.72 -1.09
CA GLU A 40 -22.20 34.06 -0.72
C GLU A 40 -22.11 34.91 0.59
N PRO A 41 -21.14 35.84 0.81
CA PRO A 41 -20.48 36.00 2.11
C PRO A 41 -21.18 37.00 3.06
N HIS A 42 -20.69 37.13 4.30
CA HIS A 42 -20.28 38.43 4.86
C HIS A 42 -19.58 38.31 6.23
N GLN A 43 -18.64 39.22 6.48
CA GLN A 43 -17.89 39.41 7.73
C GLN A 43 -18.77 40.07 8.81
N THR A 44 -18.33 40.09 10.09
CA THR A 44 -18.07 41.33 10.87
C THR A 44 -17.66 41.08 12.34
N ALA A 45 -16.57 41.75 12.75
CA ALA A 45 -16.17 42.21 14.09
C ALA A 45 -15.93 41.23 15.27
N SER A 46 -14.64 41.17 15.67
CA SER A 46 -14.20 41.22 17.08
C SER A 46 -14.45 42.64 17.64
N PRO A 47 -14.61 42.87 18.97
CA PRO A 47 -13.51 42.82 19.95
C PRO A 47 -13.99 42.21 21.33
N ASP A 48 -13.32 42.29 22.48
CA ASP A 48 -12.12 43.03 22.92
C ASP A 48 -11.24 42.20 23.93
N PRO A 49 -10.63 42.64 25.08
CA PRO A 49 -9.30 42.11 25.43
C PRO A 49 -9.15 41.49 26.85
N THR A 50 -8.21 40.54 27.00
CA THR A 50 -7.48 40.36 28.27
C THR A 50 -6.03 39.91 28.04
N THR A 51 -5.10 40.86 28.12
CA THR A 51 -3.68 40.60 28.35
C THR A 51 -3.48 40.00 29.74
N THR A 52 -2.70 38.90 29.89
CA THR A 52 -1.80 38.68 31.06
C THR A 52 -0.89 37.44 30.90
N SER A 53 0.42 37.70 31.03
CA SER A 53 1.55 36.80 31.38
C SER A 53 1.71 35.43 30.71
N VAL A 54 2.73 35.37 29.86
CA VAL A 54 3.61 34.21 29.63
C VAL A 54 4.21 33.69 30.96
N PRO A 55 4.28 32.36 31.17
CA PRO A 55 5.43 31.74 31.80
C PRO A 55 6.33 31.12 30.72
N THR A 56 7.60 31.53 30.71
CA THR A 56 8.64 30.95 29.85
C THR A 56 8.92 29.53 30.37
N THR A 57 8.24 28.53 29.81
CA THR A 57 8.58 27.13 30.07
C THR A 57 9.94 26.85 29.46
N THR A 58 10.94 26.83 30.34
CA THR A 58 12.30 26.32 30.18
C THR A 58 12.41 25.31 29.05
N ALA A 59 13.22 25.64 28.03
CA ALA A 59 13.63 24.67 27.03
C ALA A 59 14.21 23.43 27.74
N PRO A 60 13.81 22.20 27.37
CA PRO A 60 14.50 21.03 27.88
C PRO A 60 15.98 21.16 27.52
N ALA A 61 16.85 20.87 28.50
CA ALA A 61 18.29 20.87 28.29
C ALA A 61 18.64 20.03 27.04
N PRO A 62 19.73 20.34 26.33
CA PRO A 62 20.18 19.46 25.26
C PRO A 62 20.36 18.07 25.86
N ALA A 63 19.51 17.13 25.43
CA ALA A 63 19.72 15.74 25.75
C ALA A 63 21.10 15.41 25.20
N THR A 64 22.04 15.12 26.10
CA THR A 64 23.39 14.72 25.72
C THR A 64 23.25 13.60 24.71
N THR A 65 23.60 13.89 23.46
CA THR A 65 23.68 12.88 22.40
C THR A 65 24.73 11.88 22.84
N ALA A 66 24.29 10.83 23.53
CA ALA A 66 25.01 9.58 23.55
C ALA A 66 25.33 9.26 22.09
N PRO A 67 26.57 8.89 21.73
CA PRO A 67 26.88 8.53 20.36
C PRO A 67 25.95 7.39 19.96
N GLN A 68 24.89 7.72 19.21
CA GLN A 68 24.17 6.73 18.43
C GLN A 68 25.27 6.10 17.57
N PRO A 69 25.52 4.79 17.69
CA PRO A 69 26.51 4.13 16.85
C PRO A 69 26.16 4.51 15.42
N ALA A 70 27.07 5.21 14.75
CA ALA A 70 26.83 5.68 13.39
C ALA A 70 26.36 4.46 12.60
N ALA A 71 25.19 4.58 11.97
CA ALA A 71 24.72 3.53 11.08
C ALA A 71 25.89 3.21 10.13
N PRO A 72 26.32 1.94 10.03
CA PRO A 72 27.50 1.60 9.24
C PRO A 72 27.39 2.26 7.86
N PRO A 73 28.45 2.93 7.36
CA PRO A 73 28.44 3.48 6.00
C PRO A 73 28.00 2.37 5.05
N ALA A 74 27.01 2.67 4.20
CA ALA A 74 26.29 1.68 3.39
C ALA A 74 27.25 0.65 2.81
N GLU A 75 27.17 -0.58 3.30
CA GLU A 75 28.22 -1.57 3.10
C GLU A 75 28.28 -1.94 1.62
N ALA A 76 29.47 -1.79 1.03
CA ALA A 76 29.69 -1.98 -0.40
C ALA A 76 29.16 -3.35 -0.87
N PRO A 77 28.72 -3.51 -2.13
CA PRO A 77 28.02 -4.72 -2.58
C PRO A 77 28.83 -6.02 -2.41
N GLY A 78 28.67 -6.66 -1.25
CA GLY A 78 29.25 -7.97 -0.98
C GLY A 78 28.52 -9.07 -1.76
N PRO A 79 29.18 -10.20 -2.05
CA PRO A 79 28.61 -11.30 -2.83
C PRO A 79 27.43 -12.02 -2.14
N ASN A 80 27.10 -11.65 -0.91
CA ASN A 80 26.05 -12.26 -0.09
C ASN A 80 24.73 -11.45 -0.07
N ARG A 81 24.52 -10.50 -0.99
CA ARG A 81 23.25 -9.76 -1.09
C ARG A 81 22.10 -10.68 -1.56
N PRO A 82 20.90 -10.60 -0.96
CA PRO A 82 19.71 -11.31 -1.45
C PRO A 82 19.40 -10.95 -2.91
N ALA A 83 18.85 -11.90 -3.68
CA ALA A 83 18.54 -11.71 -5.11
C ALA A 83 17.56 -10.56 -5.38
N GLY A 84 16.68 -10.23 -4.43
CA GLY A 84 15.75 -9.09 -4.51
C GLY A 84 16.26 -7.79 -3.88
N TYR A 85 17.53 -7.71 -3.46
CA TYR A 85 18.06 -6.49 -2.84
C TYR A 85 18.17 -5.35 -3.87
N ILE A 86 17.61 -4.19 -3.55
CA ILE A 86 17.65 -2.97 -4.36
C ILE A 86 17.99 -1.75 -3.49
N SER A 87 18.73 -0.80 -4.06
CA SER A 87 19.18 0.43 -3.39
C SER A 87 19.23 1.61 -4.36
N GLU A 88 18.91 2.82 -3.87
CA GLU A 88 18.95 4.09 -4.61
C GLU A 88 20.29 4.29 -5.34
N ASP A 89 21.41 4.02 -4.66
CA ASP A 89 22.78 4.13 -5.18
C ASP A 89 23.08 3.25 -6.41
N THR A 90 22.33 2.17 -6.60
CA THR A 90 22.53 1.18 -7.68
C THR A 90 21.34 1.10 -8.63
N TRP A 91 20.35 1.98 -8.47
CA TRP A 91 19.12 1.93 -9.24
C TRP A 91 19.29 2.61 -10.60
N THR A 92 18.97 1.90 -11.68
CA THR A 92 19.18 2.37 -13.06
C THR A 92 17.88 2.59 -13.84
N ASP A 93 16.77 2.04 -13.35
CA ASP A 93 15.50 1.94 -14.07
C ASP A 93 14.58 3.14 -13.78
N GLY A 94 15.14 4.35 -13.93
CA GLY A 94 14.46 5.63 -13.69
C GLY A 94 14.68 6.21 -12.28
N PRO A 95 13.86 7.19 -11.85
CA PRO A 95 13.96 7.78 -10.52
C PRO A 95 13.66 6.76 -9.40
N TRP A 96 14.44 6.77 -8.31
CA TRP A 96 14.19 5.90 -7.16
C TRP A 96 12.88 6.28 -6.44
N PRO A 97 11.88 5.37 -6.36
CA PRO A 97 10.52 5.74 -5.94
C PRO A 97 10.30 5.76 -4.42
N PHE A 98 11.29 5.38 -3.60
CA PHE A 98 11.11 5.25 -2.15
C PHE A 98 11.81 6.32 -1.33
N THR A 99 11.27 6.65 -0.16
CA THR A 99 11.87 7.57 0.83
C THR A 99 12.98 6.93 1.67
N VAL A 100 13.09 5.60 1.64
CA VAL A 100 14.22 4.84 2.21
C VAL A 100 15.32 4.66 1.16
N SER A 101 16.58 4.50 1.59
CA SER A 101 17.72 4.25 0.69
C SER A 101 17.64 2.90 -0.03
N ASP A 102 17.13 1.87 0.62
CA ASP A 102 17.24 0.49 0.16
C ASP A 102 16.26 -0.47 0.84
N GLY A 103 16.21 -1.70 0.32
CA GLY A 103 15.48 -2.82 0.91
C GLY A 103 15.55 -4.07 0.04
N THR A 104 14.72 -5.06 0.35
CA THR A 104 14.69 -6.35 -0.35
C THR A 104 13.29 -6.68 -0.84
N LEU A 105 13.15 -6.85 -2.15
CA LEU A 105 11.97 -7.41 -2.79
C LEU A 105 11.85 -8.91 -2.49
N MET A 106 10.62 -9.36 -2.31
CA MET A 106 10.26 -10.77 -2.14
C MET A 106 9.02 -11.07 -2.99
N CYS A 107 8.98 -12.27 -3.57
CA CYS A 107 7.77 -12.83 -4.16
C CYS A 107 7.35 -14.11 -3.44
N ALA A 108 6.04 -14.28 -3.23
CA ALA A 108 5.46 -15.52 -2.74
C ALA A 108 4.17 -15.88 -3.52
N PRO A 109 3.88 -17.17 -3.74
CA PRO A 109 2.61 -17.61 -4.30
C PRO A 109 1.46 -17.38 -3.30
N TYR A 110 0.29 -17.03 -3.81
CA TYR A 110 -0.91 -16.71 -3.06
C TYR A 110 -2.17 -17.23 -3.77
N GLY A 111 -3.28 -17.28 -3.04
CA GLY A 111 -4.58 -17.73 -3.53
C GLY A 111 -4.72 -19.25 -3.62
N VAL A 112 -5.94 -19.71 -3.94
CA VAL A 112 -6.23 -21.14 -4.09
C VAL A 112 -5.48 -21.68 -5.31
N GLY A 113 -4.57 -22.64 -5.07
CA GLY A 113 -3.70 -23.21 -6.09
C GLY A 113 -2.42 -22.41 -6.37
N GLY A 114 -2.12 -21.33 -5.63
CA GLY A 114 -0.86 -20.60 -5.72
C GLY A 114 -0.64 -19.78 -6.99
N ASN A 115 -1.65 -19.63 -7.83
CA ASN A 115 -1.56 -19.00 -9.16
C ASN A 115 -1.44 -17.46 -9.14
N GLN A 116 -1.47 -16.83 -7.97
CA GLN A 116 -1.34 -15.38 -7.81
C GLN A 116 0.00 -15.05 -7.18
N GLN A 117 0.71 -14.06 -7.71
CA GLN A 117 2.00 -13.63 -7.18
C GLN A 117 1.81 -12.46 -6.22
N SER A 118 2.29 -12.59 -4.99
CA SER A 118 2.32 -11.54 -3.96
C SER A 118 3.72 -10.96 -3.90
N VAL A 119 3.87 -9.69 -4.31
CA VAL A 119 5.16 -8.98 -4.29
C VAL A 119 5.18 -8.02 -3.11
N THR A 120 6.21 -8.13 -2.27
CA THR A 120 6.44 -7.28 -1.10
C THR A 120 7.85 -6.70 -1.11
N PHE A 121 8.02 -5.58 -0.40
CA PHE A 121 9.31 -4.93 -0.20
C PHE A 121 9.58 -4.80 1.30
N VAL A 122 10.73 -5.31 1.75
CA VAL A 122 11.16 -5.30 3.15
C VAL A 122 12.25 -4.26 3.35
N THR A 123 12.00 -3.30 4.23
CA THR A 123 12.96 -2.26 4.63
C THR A 123 12.66 -1.85 6.08
N ASN A 124 13.69 -1.47 6.86
CA ASN A 124 13.53 -1.02 8.25
C ASN A 124 12.68 -1.95 9.16
N ARG A 125 12.73 -3.27 8.91
CA ARG A 125 11.93 -4.33 9.56
C ARG A 125 10.42 -4.32 9.25
N THR A 126 9.96 -3.47 8.35
CA THR A 126 8.58 -3.40 7.87
C THR A 126 8.48 -4.06 6.49
N MET A 127 7.39 -4.79 6.24
CA MET A 127 7.07 -5.39 4.95
C MET A 127 5.90 -4.64 4.32
N TYR A 128 6.13 -4.05 3.15
CA TYR A 128 5.16 -3.26 2.40
C TYR A 128 4.61 -4.03 1.19
N ALA A 129 3.33 -3.87 0.91
CA ALA A 129 2.68 -4.49 -0.26
C ALA A 129 2.90 -3.67 -1.53
N ILE A 130 3.68 -4.22 -2.47
CA ILE A 130 3.98 -3.57 -3.77
C ILE A 130 2.81 -3.75 -4.75
N ASN A 131 2.19 -4.94 -4.79
CA ASN A 131 1.13 -5.24 -5.76
C ASN A 131 -0.25 -5.47 -5.13
N GLY A 132 -1.30 -5.47 -5.97
CA GLY A 132 -2.69 -5.67 -5.53
C GLY A 132 -2.92 -7.00 -4.80
N THR A 133 -2.25 -8.07 -5.21
CA THR A 133 -2.28 -9.37 -4.52
C THR A 133 -1.80 -9.23 -3.08
N ALA A 134 -0.61 -8.65 -2.87
CA ALA A 134 -0.04 -8.40 -1.55
C ALA A 134 -0.96 -7.49 -0.71
N LYS A 135 -1.49 -6.41 -1.28
CA LYS A 135 -2.45 -5.51 -0.60
C LYS A 135 -3.73 -6.26 -0.18
N SER A 136 -4.20 -7.21 -0.98
CA SER A 136 -5.42 -7.99 -0.68
C SER A 136 -5.31 -8.89 0.55
N THR A 137 -4.09 -9.27 0.95
CA THR A 137 -3.85 -10.09 2.15
C THR A 137 -4.17 -9.36 3.46
N ARG A 138 -4.02 -8.02 3.47
CA ARG A 138 -4.04 -7.16 4.67
C ARG A 138 -3.00 -7.54 5.74
N GLN A 139 -1.94 -8.25 5.36
CA GLN A 139 -0.84 -8.68 6.26
C GLN A 139 0.39 -7.76 6.20
N PHE A 140 0.42 -6.82 5.26
CA PHE A 140 1.57 -5.97 4.96
C PHE A 140 1.15 -4.50 4.97
N GLU A 141 2.10 -3.62 5.24
CA GLU A 141 1.87 -2.17 5.27
C GLU A 141 1.61 -1.59 3.88
N ALA A 142 0.89 -0.48 3.85
CA ALA A 142 0.63 0.28 2.63
C ALA A 142 1.93 0.95 2.14
N ILE A 143 2.38 0.63 0.92
CA ILE A 143 3.60 1.18 0.32
C ILE A 143 3.56 2.72 0.22
N GLU A 144 2.35 3.29 0.16
CA GLU A 144 2.04 4.71 0.19
C GLU A 144 2.75 5.48 1.33
N ALA A 145 3.07 4.82 2.45
CA ALA A 145 3.81 5.40 3.57
C ALA A 145 5.29 5.70 3.27
N ILE A 146 5.89 5.04 2.27
CA ILE A 146 7.29 5.26 1.84
C ILE A 146 7.42 5.62 0.36
N TRP A 147 6.32 5.76 -0.38
CA TRP A 147 6.31 6.07 -1.80
C TRP A 147 6.45 7.59 -2.02
N LYS A 148 7.56 8.01 -2.64
CA LYS A 148 7.81 9.42 -3.00
C LYS A 148 6.74 9.97 -3.94
N ASP A 149 6.30 11.19 -3.67
CA ASP A 149 5.50 11.98 -4.60
C ASP A 149 6.32 12.38 -5.83
N ASN A 150 5.68 12.51 -6.98
CA ASN A 150 6.32 12.96 -8.20
C ASN A 150 6.46 14.50 -8.19
N PRO A 151 7.67 15.07 -8.20
CA PRO A 151 7.87 16.52 -8.19
C PRO A 151 7.43 17.20 -9.50
N GLU A 152 7.34 16.44 -10.61
CA GLU A 152 6.93 16.97 -11.92
C GLU A 152 5.41 17.01 -12.10
N ILE A 153 4.68 16.13 -11.40
CA ILE A 153 3.22 15.97 -11.53
C ILE A 153 2.58 15.95 -10.13
N PRO A 154 2.17 17.12 -9.60
CA PRO A 154 1.58 17.24 -8.26
C PRO A 154 0.38 16.30 -8.03
N GLY A 155 0.31 15.71 -6.84
CA GLY A 155 -0.74 14.76 -6.46
C GLY A 155 -0.57 13.34 -7.01
N THR A 156 0.54 13.05 -7.70
CA THR A 156 0.89 11.69 -8.15
C THR A 156 2.15 11.17 -7.47
N LYS A 157 2.40 9.86 -7.58
CA LYS A 157 3.60 9.19 -7.07
C LYS A 157 4.61 8.96 -8.19
N LEU A 158 5.89 8.81 -7.85
CA LEU A 158 6.91 8.34 -8.82
C LEU A 158 6.55 6.95 -9.34
N ASP A 159 6.97 6.61 -10.55
CA ASP A 159 6.66 5.30 -11.12
C ASP A 159 7.28 4.16 -10.29
N ILE A 160 6.48 3.13 -10.03
CA ILE A 160 6.87 1.91 -9.30
C ILE A 160 6.86 0.68 -10.23
N GLY A 161 6.49 0.84 -11.50
CA GLY A 161 6.44 -0.21 -12.52
C GLY A 161 7.71 -1.06 -12.57
N PRO A 162 8.92 -0.47 -12.72
CA PRO A 162 10.14 -1.26 -12.79
C PRO A 162 10.48 -2.02 -11.49
N VAL A 163 10.12 -1.48 -10.32
CA VAL A 163 10.24 -2.20 -9.04
C VAL A 163 9.28 -3.38 -8.96
N LEU A 164 8.04 -3.20 -9.44
CA LEU A 164 7.05 -4.26 -9.53
C LEU A 164 7.50 -5.36 -10.51
N GLU A 165 8.02 -5.00 -11.68
CA GLU A 165 8.53 -5.93 -12.70
C GLU A 165 9.71 -6.74 -12.16
N MET A 166 10.69 -6.09 -11.52
CA MET A 166 11.79 -6.80 -10.86
C MET A 166 11.27 -7.73 -9.76
N GLY A 167 10.33 -7.28 -8.93
CA GLY A 167 9.71 -8.10 -7.89
C GLY A 167 8.94 -9.30 -8.42
N LEU A 168 8.28 -9.16 -9.58
CA LEU A 168 7.60 -10.26 -10.28
C LEU A 168 8.59 -11.23 -10.93
N SER A 169 9.77 -10.79 -11.37
CA SER A 169 10.82 -11.68 -11.90
C SER A 169 11.43 -12.61 -10.84
N LEU A 170 11.22 -12.34 -9.55
CA LEU A 170 11.60 -13.23 -8.45
C LEU A 170 10.61 -14.40 -8.26
N CYS A 171 9.46 -14.34 -8.92
CA CYS A 171 8.45 -15.40 -8.91
C CYS A 171 8.79 -16.47 -9.97
N ASN A 172 8.65 -17.75 -9.60
CA ASN A 172 8.76 -18.89 -10.52
C ASN A 172 7.38 -19.53 -10.75
#